data_AF-A0A166F4A2-F1
#
_entry.id   AF-A0A166F4A2-F1
#
_cell.length_a   1.000
_cell.length_b   1.000
_cell.length_c   1.000
_cell.angle_alpha   90.00
_cell.angle_beta   90.00
_cell.angle_gamma   90.00
#
_symmetry.space_group_name_H-M   'P 1'
#
loop_
_entity.id
_entity.type
_entity.pdbx_description
1 polymer ?
#
loop_
_entity_poly.entity_id
_entity_poly.type
_entity_poly.pdbx_seq_one_letter_code
_entity_poly.pdbx_strand_id
1 'polypeptide(L)'
;MDHYVNKSNNQIEYHKKPVLAALFSFFFSTFGQFYNGQILKGILFDVITVILTLIFIPLGLIFKIYTIYDAYKSAKYINQHNGNYFFNEVNGEKSKNIFEELDAKISSYFHKTKSTGAKTPSWILIIILWLILGIIITIPFYLGPITYYPYYHLKEFIHN
;
A
#
# COMPACT_ATOMS: atom_id res chain seq x y z
N MET A 1 11.55 21.03 -14.15
CA MET A 1 12.28 22.06 -13.42
C MET A 1 11.91 21.88 -11.97
N ASP A 2 12.73 21.16 -11.22
CA ASP A 2 12.46 20.84 -9.81
C ASP A 2 12.87 22.05 -8.96
N HIS A 3 11.94 22.58 -8.15
CA HIS A 3 12.15 23.78 -7.35
C HIS A 3 13.09 23.53 -6.17
N TYR A 4 14.00 24.49 -5.94
CA TYR A 4 15.00 24.52 -4.89
C TYR A 4 14.39 24.79 -3.51
N VAL A 5 14.92 24.07 -2.50
CA VAL A 5 14.62 24.28 -1.07
C VAL A 5 15.42 25.47 -0.54
N ASN A 6 14.72 26.44 0.08
CA ASN A 6 15.32 27.54 0.81
C ASN A 6 15.88 27.05 2.15
N LYS A 7 17.20 27.14 2.29
CA LYS A 7 17.99 26.65 3.43
C LYS A 7 18.04 27.67 4.57
N SER A 8 16.88 28.13 5.08
CA SER A 8 16.83 29.09 6.20
C SER A 8 16.23 28.55 7.49
N ASN A 9 15.69 27.33 7.51
CA ASN A 9 15.30 26.61 8.73
C ASN A 9 15.52 25.11 8.46
N ASN A 10 15.98 24.35 9.46
CA ASN A 10 16.31 22.92 9.42
C ASN A 10 15.13 21.96 9.09
N GLN A 11 14.11 22.43 8.36
CA GLN A 11 12.91 21.70 8.00
C GLN A 11 13.10 21.10 6.61
N ILE A 12 13.01 19.77 6.49
CA ILE A 12 13.18 19.10 5.21
C ILE A 12 11.82 19.10 4.50
N GLU A 13 11.67 19.93 3.47
CA GLU A 13 10.43 20.03 2.71
C GLU A 13 10.36 18.89 1.67
N TYR A 14 9.39 17.99 1.85
CA TYR A 14 9.16 16.87 0.94
C TYR A 14 8.00 17.16 -0.01
N HIS A 15 8.28 17.17 -1.32
CA HIS A 15 7.23 17.23 -2.33
C HIS A 15 7.05 15.87 -3.00
N LYS A 16 6.05 15.12 -2.55
CA LYS A 16 5.46 13.99 -3.29
C LYS A 16 4.79 14.52 -4.54
N LYS A 17 4.72 13.72 -5.60
CA LYS A 17 3.97 14.02 -6.82
C LYS A 17 2.58 13.37 -6.72
N PRO A 18 1.50 14.10 -6.40
CA PRO A 18 0.19 13.49 -6.14
C PRO A 18 -0.37 12.74 -7.37
N VAL A 19 -0.14 13.29 -8.55
CA VAL A 19 -0.51 12.63 -9.82
C VAL A 19 0.24 11.31 -10.00
N LEU A 20 1.53 11.25 -9.61
CA LEU A 20 2.30 10.01 -9.69
C LEU A 20 1.79 8.97 -8.69
N ALA A 21 1.42 9.39 -7.47
CA ALA A 21 0.78 8.51 -6.50
C ALA A 21 -0.54 7.93 -7.04
N ALA A 22 -1.37 8.76 -7.67
CA ALA A 22 -2.61 8.33 -8.30
C ALA A 22 -2.38 7.35 -9.47
N LEU A 23 -1.40 7.65 -10.33
CA LEU A 23 -1.03 6.79 -11.47
C LEU A 23 -0.52 5.43 -10.98
N PHE A 24 0.29 5.40 -9.93
CA PHE A 24 0.70 4.15 -9.30
C PHE A 24 -0.49 3.35 -8.76
N SER A 25 -1.43 4.02 -8.06
CA SER A 25 -2.66 3.37 -7.59
C SER A 25 -3.60 2.89 -8.70
N PHE A 26 -3.54 3.50 -9.88
CA PHE A 26 -4.33 3.07 -11.04
C PHE A 26 -3.91 1.69 -11.53
N PHE A 27 -2.60 1.44 -11.66
CA PHE A 27 -2.09 0.11 -12.03
C PHE A 27 -2.31 -0.89 -10.91
N PHE A 28 -2.00 -0.52 -9.68
CA PHE A 28 -2.16 -1.37 -8.50
C PHE A 28 -2.64 -0.52 -7.32
N SER A 29 -3.81 -0.83 -6.76
CA SER A 29 -4.45 -0.14 -5.63
C SER A 29 -3.46 0.24 -4.52
N THR A 30 -2.50 -0.65 -4.27
CA THR A 30 -1.45 -0.59 -3.26
C THR A 30 -0.28 0.36 -3.55
N PHE A 31 0.09 0.60 -4.82
CA PHE A 31 1.37 1.23 -5.14
C PHE A 31 1.42 2.73 -4.79
N GLY A 32 0.30 3.46 -4.94
CA GLY A 32 0.23 4.86 -4.53
C GLY A 32 0.38 5.03 -3.02
N GLN A 33 -0.19 4.10 -2.24
CA GLN A 33 -0.04 4.07 -0.78
C GLN A 33 1.41 3.77 -0.39
N PHE A 34 2.04 2.81 -1.06
CA PHE A 34 3.45 2.48 -0.84
C PHE A 34 4.38 3.63 -1.20
N TYR A 35 4.10 4.34 -2.30
CA TYR A 35 4.83 5.56 -2.69
C TYR A 35 4.74 6.67 -1.64
N ASN A 36 3.59 6.79 -0.98
CA ASN A 36 3.36 7.76 0.10
C ASN A 36 4.01 7.34 1.42
N GLY A 37 4.39 6.07 1.58
CA GLY A 37 4.92 5.52 2.82
C GLY A 37 3.89 4.80 3.69
N GLN A 38 2.66 4.59 3.21
CA GLN A 38 1.55 3.99 3.95
C GLN A 38 1.45 2.49 3.61
N ILE A 39 2.39 1.69 4.11
CA ILE A 39 2.53 0.28 3.71
C ILE A 39 1.37 -0.57 4.25
N LEU A 40 1.09 -0.51 5.55
CA LEU A 40 -0.03 -1.24 6.16
C LEU A 40 -1.37 -0.78 5.59
N LYS A 41 -1.55 0.53 5.40
CA LYS A 41 -2.76 1.07 4.75
C LYS A 41 -2.93 0.49 3.34
N GLY A 42 -1.85 0.43 2.57
CA GLY A 42 -1.82 -0.22 1.25
C GLY A 42 -2.25 -1.68 1.33
N ILE A 43 -1.62 -2.49 2.19
CA ILE A 43 -1.95 -3.92 2.37
C ILE A 43 -3.43 -4.10 2.73
N LEU A 44 -3.94 -3.29 3.66
CA LEU A 44 -5.35 -3.33 4.06
C LEU A 44 -6.29 -3.02 2.89
N PHE A 45 -5.97 -1.99 2.10
CA PHE A 45 -6.74 -1.63 0.91
C PHE A 45 -6.72 -2.74 -0.15
N ASP A 46 -5.61 -3.45 -0.29
CA ASP A 46 -5.51 -4.60 -1.20
C ASP A 46 -6.45 -5.73 -0.77
N VAL A 47 -6.42 -6.10 0.50
CA VAL A 47 -7.28 -7.14 1.08
C VAL A 47 -8.76 -6.77 0.91
N ILE A 48 -9.15 -5.52 1.21
CA ILE A 48 -10.52 -5.05 1.03
C ILE A 48 -10.92 -5.11 -0.45
N THR A 49 -10.04 -4.68 -1.36
CA THR A 49 -10.31 -4.71 -2.81
C THR A 49 -10.57 -6.14 -3.29
N VAL A 50 -9.76 -7.10 -2.85
CA VAL A 50 -9.93 -8.53 -3.17
C VAL A 50 -11.26 -9.04 -2.63
N ILE A 51 -11.56 -8.84 -1.35
CA ILE A 51 -12.82 -9.29 -0.73
C ILE A 51 -14.04 -8.72 -1.47
N LEU A 52 -14.06 -7.41 -1.74
CA LEU A 52 -15.15 -6.76 -2.46
C LEU A 52 -15.29 -7.28 -3.90
N THR A 53 -14.18 -7.54 -4.58
CA THR A 53 -14.19 -8.11 -5.94
C THR A 53 -14.79 -9.53 -5.95
N LEU A 54 -14.49 -10.33 -4.93
CA LEU A 54 -15.04 -11.69 -4.77
C LEU A 54 -16.53 -11.69 -4.46
N ILE A 55 -17.00 -10.73 -3.66
CA ILE A 55 -18.43 -10.57 -3.37
C ILE A 55 -19.17 -10.08 -4.62
N PHE A 56 -18.68 -9.00 -5.23
CA PHE A 56 -19.25 -8.42 -6.43
C PHE A 56 -18.24 -7.51 -7.14
N ILE A 57 -17.81 -7.90 -8.34
CA ILE A 57 -16.76 -7.22 -9.11
C ILE A 57 -16.93 -5.68 -9.15
N PRO A 58 -18.13 -5.12 -9.40
CA PRO A 58 -18.32 -3.67 -9.39
C PRO A 58 -17.97 -2.98 -8.06
N LEU A 59 -18.17 -3.62 -6.90
CA LEU A 59 -17.79 -3.05 -5.60
C LEU A 59 -16.26 -2.93 -5.47
N GLY A 60 -15.54 -3.96 -5.92
CA GLY A 60 -14.07 -3.93 -5.97
C GLY A 60 -13.56 -2.79 -6.85
N LEU A 61 -14.19 -2.56 -8.01
CA LEU A 61 -13.82 -1.47 -8.92
C LEU A 61 -14.11 -0.08 -8.31
N ILE A 62 -15.27 0.10 -7.66
CA ILE A 62 -15.61 1.35 -6.97
C ILE A 62 -14.60 1.63 -5.85
N PHE A 63 -14.27 0.62 -5.06
CA PHE A 63 -13.28 0.77 -4.00
C PHE A 63 -11.88 1.04 -4.57
N LYS A 64 -11.50 0.42 -5.69
CA LYS A 64 -10.24 0.73 -6.38
C LYS A 64 -10.16 2.21 -6.76
N ILE A 65 -11.23 2.81 -7.30
CA ILE A 65 -11.29 4.26 -7.58
C ILE A 65 -11.08 5.08 -6.31
N TYR A 66 -11.70 4.68 -5.20
CA TYR A 66 -11.49 5.30 -3.90
C TYR A 66 -10.01 5.24 -3.46
N THR A 67 -9.32 4.10 -3.63
CA THR A 67 -7.90 3.99 -3.25
C THR A 67 -6.98 4.91 -4.06
N ILE A 68 -7.30 5.15 -5.33
CA ILE A 68 -6.60 6.13 -6.19
C ILE A 68 -6.78 7.55 -5.65
N TYR A 69 -8.03 7.93 -5.33
CA TYR A 69 -8.33 9.23 -4.75
C TYR A 69 -7.64 9.44 -3.40
N ASP A 70 -7.66 8.42 -2.53
CA ASP A 70 -7.01 8.46 -1.23
C ASP A 70 -5.49 8.63 -1.37
N ALA A 71 -4.83 7.87 -2.26
CA ALA A 71 -3.39 8.02 -2.51
C ALA A 71 -3.01 9.43 -3.00
N TYR A 72 -3.83 10.01 -3.87
CA TYR A 72 -3.67 11.39 -4.32
C TYR A 72 -3.79 12.39 -3.16
N LYS A 73 -4.86 12.27 -2.36
CA LYS A 73 -5.14 13.15 -1.24
C LYS A 73 -4.05 13.06 -0.17
N SER A 74 -3.61 11.85 0.15
CA SER A 74 -2.49 11.61 1.07
C SER A 74 -1.20 12.28 0.59
N ALA A 75 -0.87 12.16 -0.69
CA ALA A 75 0.31 12.84 -1.26
C ALA A 75 0.23 14.37 -1.14
N LYS A 76 -0.96 14.95 -1.38
CA LYS A 76 -1.19 16.39 -1.17
C LYS A 76 -1.06 16.79 0.30
N TYR A 77 -1.65 16.01 1.20
CA TYR A 77 -1.59 16.26 2.62
C TYR A 77 -0.15 16.26 3.14
N ILE A 78 0.65 15.26 2.74
CA ILE A 78 2.07 15.15 3.06
C ILE A 78 2.82 16.44 2.63
N ASN A 79 2.57 16.90 1.40
CA ASN A 79 3.20 18.12 0.88
C ASN A 79 2.79 19.39 1.65
N GLN A 80 1.54 19.46 2.13
CA GLN A 80 1.03 20.64 2.84
C GLN A 80 1.57 20.76 4.27
N HIS A 81 2.05 19.65 4.85
CA HIS A 81 2.50 19.59 6.25
C HIS A 81 4.02 19.49 6.37
N ASN A 82 4.77 19.71 5.28
CA ASN A 82 6.23 19.60 5.19
C ASN A 82 6.79 18.30 5.80
N GLY A 83 5.95 17.28 5.90
CA GLY A 83 6.24 16.02 6.54
C GLY A 83 6.54 14.97 5.50
N ASN A 84 7.13 13.87 5.95
CA ASN A 84 6.92 12.60 5.28
C ASN A 84 5.87 11.83 6.10
N TYR A 85 5.26 10.78 5.56
CA TYR A 85 4.24 10.00 6.30
C TYR A 85 4.71 9.47 7.67
N PHE A 86 6.02 9.45 7.92
CA PHE A 86 6.64 8.94 9.13
C PHE A 86 6.86 10.00 10.21
N PHE A 87 6.74 11.28 9.86
CA PHE A 87 7.15 12.38 10.71
C PHE A 87 6.15 13.53 10.60
N ASN A 88 5.33 13.68 11.64
CA ASN A 88 4.86 14.99 12.07
C ASN A 88 6.02 15.69 12.81
N GLU A 89 7.08 16.04 12.07
CA GLU A 89 8.28 16.69 12.64
C GLU A 89 8.05 18.16 13.00
N VAL A 90 6.85 18.71 12.73
CA VAL A 90 6.51 20.08 13.10
C VAL A 90 6.44 20.24 14.62
N ASN A 91 6.06 19.19 15.37
CA ASN A 91 5.84 19.27 16.82
C ASN A 91 6.59 18.21 17.66
N GLY A 92 7.28 17.24 17.04
CA GLY A 92 7.96 16.16 17.78
C GLY A 92 7.01 15.20 18.54
N GLU A 93 5.70 15.31 18.32
CA GLU A 93 4.71 14.45 18.95
C GLU A 93 4.62 13.10 18.23
N LYS A 94 5.00 12.04 18.95
CA LYS A 94 4.81 10.66 18.49
C LYS A 94 3.30 10.39 18.37
N SER A 95 2.86 9.82 17.25
CA SER A 95 1.44 9.45 17.07
C SER A 95 0.97 8.57 18.22
N LYS A 96 -0.20 8.91 18.81
CA LYS A 96 -0.84 8.11 19.85
C LYS A 96 -1.48 6.81 19.31
N ASN A 97 -1.57 6.66 17.99
CA ASN A 97 -2.19 5.50 17.35
C ASN A 97 -1.15 4.42 17.03
N ILE A 98 -1.34 3.23 17.62
CA ILE A 98 -0.47 2.05 17.44
C ILE A 98 -0.36 1.66 15.96
N PHE A 99 -1.43 1.81 15.18
CA PHE A 99 -1.41 1.47 13.76
C PHE A 99 -0.47 2.39 12.97
N GLU A 100 -0.49 3.69 13.26
CA GLU A 100 0.39 4.66 12.61
C GLU A 100 1.86 4.44 13.01
N GLU A 101 2.12 4.13 14.28
CA GLU A 101 3.46 3.75 14.73
C GLU A 101 3.97 2.49 14.02
N LEU A 102 3.13 1.46 13.89
CA LEU A 102 3.48 0.22 13.21
C LEU A 102 3.72 0.47 11.71
N ASP A 103 2.87 1.27 11.07
CA ASP A 103 3.00 1.59 9.64
C ASP A 103 4.29 2.38 9.38
N ALA A 104 4.59 3.37 10.22
CA ALA A 104 5.85 4.11 10.15
C ALA A 104 7.07 3.20 10.35
N LYS A 105 7.01 2.28 11.31
CA LYS A 105 8.08 1.30 11.55
C LYS A 105 8.28 0.38 10.34
N ILE A 106 7.22 -0.23 9.83
CA ILE A 106 7.30 -1.14 8.67
C ILE A 106 7.81 -0.37 7.45
N SER A 107 7.26 0.81 7.21
CA SER A 107 7.59 1.59 6.03
C SER A 107 9.04 2.09 6.01
N SER A 108 9.70 2.14 7.18
CA SER A 108 11.12 2.49 7.28
C SER A 108 12.03 1.45 6.61
N TYR A 109 11.60 0.19 6.54
CA TYR A 109 12.30 -0.86 5.80
C TYR A 109 12.14 -0.72 4.28
N PHE A 110 11.02 -0.14 3.83
CA PHE A 110 10.69 0.03 2.41
C PHE A 110 11.13 1.37 1.83
N HIS A 111 11.60 2.31 2.65
CA HIS A 111 11.99 3.64 2.23
C HIS A 111 13.44 3.95 2.60
N LYS A 112 14.25 4.28 1.59
CA LYS A 112 15.62 4.76 1.80
C LYS A 112 15.59 6.24 2.12
N THR A 113 16.23 6.62 3.22
CA THR A 113 16.47 8.01 3.59
C THR A 113 17.68 8.54 2.82
N LYS A 114 17.49 9.61 2.05
CA LYS A 114 18.58 10.34 1.38
C LYS A 114 19.34 11.20 2.39
N SER A 115 20.52 11.69 2.00
CA SER A 115 21.30 12.67 2.78
C SER A 115 20.53 13.96 3.09
N THR A 116 19.54 14.28 2.25
CA THR A 116 18.62 15.40 2.45
C THR A 116 17.49 15.09 3.45
N GLY A 117 17.42 13.88 4.01
CA GLY A 117 16.29 13.34 4.78
C GLY A 117 15.16 12.76 3.92
N ALA A 118 15.19 12.95 2.60
CA ALA A 118 14.14 12.47 1.69
C ALA A 118 14.00 10.95 1.69
N LYS A 119 12.83 10.47 2.14
CA LYS A 119 12.45 9.07 2.09
C LYS A 119 11.92 8.72 0.70
N THR A 120 12.65 7.84 0.01
CA THR A 120 12.28 7.35 -1.32
C THR A 120 11.95 5.86 -1.28
N PRO A 121 10.87 5.42 -1.95
CA PRO A 121 10.49 4.02 -1.96
C PRO A 121 11.60 3.17 -2.61
N SER A 122 11.91 2.05 -1.96
CA SER A 122 12.72 0.98 -2.53
C SER A 122 11.81 0.14 -3.42
N TRP A 123 11.76 0.48 -4.70
CA TRP A 123 10.89 -0.21 -5.67
C TRP A 123 11.14 -1.71 -5.73
N ILE A 124 12.38 -2.15 -5.55
CA ILE A 124 12.71 -3.58 -5.50
C ILE A 124 11.98 -4.27 -4.34
N LEU A 125 12.03 -3.70 -3.13
CA LEU A 125 11.35 -4.28 -1.97
C LEU A 125 9.83 -4.24 -2.11
N ILE A 126 9.30 -3.14 -2.67
CA ILE A 126 7.87 -3.00 -2.95
C ILE A 126 7.39 -4.05 -3.96
N ILE A 127 8.14 -4.28 -5.03
CA ILE A 127 7.81 -5.30 -6.03
C ILE A 127 7.87 -6.70 -5.41
N ILE A 128 8.88 -6.99 -4.60
CA ILE A 128 8.99 -8.27 -3.87
C ILE A 128 7.77 -8.47 -2.96
N LEU A 129 7.41 -7.47 -2.16
CA LEU A 129 6.23 -7.52 -1.29
C LEU A 129 4.96 -7.77 -2.10
N TRP A 130 4.79 -7.05 -3.22
CA TRP A 130 3.64 -7.21 -4.09
C TRP A 130 3.55 -8.62 -4.71
N LEU A 131 4.67 -9.19 -5.16
CA LEU A 131 4.71 -10.56 -5.67
C LEU A 131 4.32 -11.59 -4.59
N ILE A 132 4.83 -11.42 -3.37
CA ILE A 132 4.50 -12.29 -2.23
C ILE A 132 2.99 -12.20 -1.92
N LEU A 133 2.44 -10.99 -1.86
CA LEU A 133 1.00 -10.78 -1.64
C LEU A 133 0.17 -11.43 -2.75
N GLY A 134 0.57 -11.27 -4.02
CA GLY A 134 -0.10 -11.90 -5.15
C GLY A 134 -0.11 -13.42 -5.06
N ILE A 135 1.01 -14.04 -4.67
CA ILE A 135 1.08 -15.50 -4.45
C ILE A 135 0.14 -15.92 -3.31
N ILE A 136 0.19 -15.25 -2.16
CA ILE A 136 -0.67 -15.56 -1.01
C ILE A 136 -2.16 -15.45 -1.38
N ILE A 137 -2.54 -14.40 -2.10
CA ILE A 137 -3.92 -14.16 -2.52
C ILE A 137 -4.36 -15.21 -3.54
N THR A 138 -3.50 -15.61 -4.47
CA THR A 138 -3.87 -16.51 -5.57
C THR A 138 -3.87 -18.00 -5.18
N ILE A 139 -3.01 -18.44 -4.26
CA ILE A 139 -2.89 -19.85 -3.82
C ILE A 139 -4.23 -20.51 -3.49
N PRO A 140 -5.13 -19.91 -2.67
CA PRO A 140 -6.43 -20.51 -2.34
C PRO A 140 -7.31 -20.80 -3.57
N PHE A 141 -7.23 -19.98 -4.61
CA PHE A 141 -8.01 -20.18 -5.84
C PHE A 141 -7.48 -21.35 -6.68
N TYR A 142 -6.17 -21.57 -6.66
CA TYR A 142 -5.55 -22.69 -7.37
C TYR A 142 -5.66 -24.03 -6.63
N LEU A 143 -5.63 -24.01 -5.29
CA LEU A 143 -5.76 -25.23 -4.47
C LEU A 143 -7.22 -25.63 -4.21
N GLY A 144 -8.17 -24.70 -4.33
CA GLY A 144 -9.59 -24.91 -4.06
C GLY A 144 -10.26 -26.10 -4.76
N PRO A 145 -9.93 -26.46 -6.02
CA PRO A 145 -10.54 -27.62 -6.67
C PRO A 145 -9.92 -28.97 -6.27
N ILE A 146 -8.67 -28.97 -5.82
CA ILE A 146 -7.86 -30.21 -5.67
C ILE A 146 -8.28 -31.01 -4.43
N THR A 147 -8.79 -30.36 -3.39
CA THR A 147 -9.23 -31.03 -2.15
C THR A 147 -10.64 -31.62 -2.22
N TYR A 148 -11.50 -31.14 -3.11
CA TYR A 148 -12.89 -31.64 -3.22
C TYR A 148 -13.06 -32.78 -4.21
N TYR A 149 -12.23 -32.84 -5.26
CA TYR A 149 -12.35 -33.81 -6.35
C TYR A 149 -12.27 -35.30 -5.89
N PRO A 150 -11.34 -35.71 -5.00
CA PRO A 150 -11.28 -37.11 -4.57
C PRO A 150 -12.38 -37.49 -3.56
N TYR A 151 -13.03 -36.54 -2.88
CA TYR A 151 -14.03 -36.84 -1.85
C TYR A 151 -15.37 -37.30 -2.46
N TYR A 152 -15.79 -36.71 -3.58
CA TYR A 152 -17.06 -37.07 -4.24
C TYR A 152 -16.96 -38.41 -5.00
N HIS A 153 -15.85 -38.68 -5.68
CA HIS A 153 -15.67 -39.95 -6.39
C HIS A 153 -15.43 -41.16 -5.46
N LEU A 154 -14.89 -40.97 -4.25
CA LEU A 154 -14.77 -42.07 -3.27
C LEU A 154 -16.15 -42.54 -2.76
N LYS A 155 -17.12 -41.64 -2.60
CA LYS A 155 -18.48 -42.01 -2.14
C LYS A 155 -19.24 -42.84 -3.17
N GLU A 156 -19.10 -42.55 -4.46
CA GLU A 156 -19.72 -43.36 -5.53
C GLU A 156 -19.10 -44.76 -5.65
N PHE A 157 -17.83 -44.91 -5.28
CA PHE A 157 -17.14 -46.19 -5.32
C PHE A 157 -17.44 -47.09 -4.10
N ILE A 158 -17.84 -46.50 -2.97
CA ILE A 158 -18.16 -47.25 -1.73
C ILE A 158 -19.65 -47.68 -1.69
N HIS A 159 -20.49 -47.18 -2.60
CA HIS A 159 -21.93 -47.49 -2.67
C HIS A 159 -22.36 -48.29 -3.92
N ASN A 160 -21.41 -48.75 -4.74
CA ASN A 160 -21.61 -49.77 -5.77
C ASN A 160 -20.87 -51.06 -5.38
#